data_AF-A0A067QCZ0-F1
#
_entry.id   AF-A0A067QCZ0-F1
#
_cell.length_a   1.000
_cell.length_b   1.000
_cell.length_c   1.000
_cell.angle_alpha   90.00
_cell.angle_beta   90.00
_cell.angle_gamma   90.00
#
_symmetry.space_group_name_H-M   'P 1'
#
loop_
_entity.id
_entity.type
_entity.pdbx_description
1 polymer ?
#
loop_
_entity_poly.entity_id
_entity_poly.type
_entity_poly.pdbx_seq_one_letter_code
_entity_poly.pdbx_strand_id
1 'polypeptide(L)'
;SEACTGSALKKLAKQELCLRKGQANNTLQQIQITLSNKSYIFHKYVQHYKSQSKKTRTWGCISQQDDIVQKHARIYAQCRKAMVRLGVSSHTLEKYQILEKSDCRVNTGIIDDPSKRGNRNKVLPWIWGLGDGLNKGKHLTDFVRLHWLREKAMRDHWQEDLTFIINEMDWVCNYFNYHGDSWRRRAEHHSPTPGHEAYTACQCHMWYYFARTAHTQFEEAKLMHLHPILADFQVNRSTKDFQDLLNSDSEDQQSQSSSGAEDDV
;
A
#
# COMPACT_ATOMS: atom_id res chain seq x y z
N SER A 1 41.48 -17.09 -19.73
CA SER A 1 40.25 -17.14 -18.90
C SER A 1 39.76 -15.77 -18.44
N GLU A 2 40.57 -14.71 -18.49
CA GLU A 2 40.22 -13.35 -18.02
C GLU A 2 39.12 -12.63 -18.81
N ALA A 3 38.94 -12.91 -20.10
CA ALA A 3 37.85 -12.33 -20.89
C ALA A 3 36.45 -12.80 -20.44
N CYS A 4 36.36 -14.03 -19.91
CA CYS A 4 35.10 -14.63 -19.47
C CYS A 4 34.62 -14.02 -18.13
N THR A 5 35.55 -13.71 -17.22
CA THR A 5 35.24 -13.06 -15.94
C THR A 5 34.83 -11.60 -16.13
N GLY A 6 35.47 -10.87 -17.05
CA GLY A 6 35.09 -9.49 -17.40
C GLY A 6 33.67 -9.36 -17.97
N SER A 7 33.22 -10.31 -18.81
CA SER A 7 31.85 -10.30 -19.33
C SER A 7 30.81 -10.62 -18.25
N ALA A 8 31.11 -11.53 -17.31
CA ALA A 8 30.20 -11.87 -16.22
C ALA A 8 30.04 -10.70 -15.24
N LEU A 9 31.13 -10.03 -14.88
CA LEU A 9 31.11 -8.84 -14.00
C LEU A 9 30.28 -7.69 -14.61
N LYS A 10 30.37 -7.46 -15.92
CA LYS A 10 29.55 -6.47 -16.62
C LYS A 10 28.05 -6.81 -16.56
N LYS A 11 27.69 -8.09 -16.70
CA LYS A 11 26.29 -8.54 -16.57
C LYS A 11 25.77 -8.32 -15.14
N LEU A 12 26.55 -8.70 -14.13
CA LEU A 12 26.22 -8.47 -12.73
C LEU A 12 26.06 -6.99 -12.41
N ALA A 13 26.97 -6.13 -12.88
CA ALA A 13 26.88 -4.68 -12.69
C ALA A 13 25.57 -4.10 -13.29
N LYS A 14 25.14 -4.60 -14.46
CA LYS A 14 23.88 -4.19 -15.08
C LYS A 14 22.66 -4.64 -14.27
N GLN A 15 22.67 -5.86 -13.73
CA GLN A 15 21.60 -6.38 -12.89
C GLN A 15 21.51 -5.61 -11.56
N GLU A 16 22.65 -5.39 -10.90
CA GLU A 16 22.74 -4.61 -9.67
C GLU A 16 22.22 -3.18 -9.89
N LEU A 17 22.58 -2.54 -11.01
CA LEU A 17 22.07 -1.22 -11.36
C LEU A 17 20.54 -1.21 -11.52
N CYS A 18 19.96 -2.24 -12.14
CA CYS A 18 18.52 -2.40 -12.25
C CYS A 18 17.86 -2.55 -10.88
N LEU A 19 18.46 -3.37 -10.00
CA LEU A 19 18.00 -3.56 -8.64
C LEU A 19 18.03 -2.25 -7.85
N ARG A 20 19.13 -1.48 -7.90
CA ARG A 20 19.24 -0.19 -7.22
C ARG A 20 18.23 0.82 -7.73
N LYS A 21 17.92 0.84 -9.04
CA LYS A 21 16.86 1.70 -9.60
C LYS A 21 15.50 1.35 -9.03
N GLY A 22 15.16 0.06 -8.99
CA GLY A 22 13.93 -0.43 -8.36
C GLY A 22 13.85 -0.04 -6.88
N GLN A 23 14.90 -0.32 -6.11
CA GLN A 23 14.99 0.03 -4.69
C GLN A 23 14.86 1.55 -4.47
N ALA A 24 15.56 2.36 -5.26
CA ALA A 24 15.48 3.82 -5.16
C ALA A 24 14.04 4.32 -5.40
N ASN A 25 13.37 3.84 -6.45
CA ASN A 25 11.97 4.19 -6.72
C ASN A 25 11.05 3.79 -5.58
N ASN A 26 11.18 2.55 -5.07
CA ASN A 26 10.37 2.06 -3.96
C ASN A 26 10.61 2.91 -2.70
N THR A 27 11.86 3.23 -2.38
CA THR A 27 12.16 4.09 -1.21
C THR A 27 11.62 5.50 -1.35
N LEU A 28 11.70 6.11 -2.53
CA LEU A 28 11.12 7.44 -2.79
C LEU A 28 9.60 7.40 -2.62
N GLN A 29 8.94 6.38 -3.15
CA GLN A 29 7.50 6.19 -2.96
C GLN A 29 7.14 6.03 -1.49
N GLN A 30 7.88 5.25 -0.72
CA GLN A 30 7.63 5.08 0.71
C GLN A 30 7.83 6.39 1.49
N ILE A 31 8.85 7.19 1.14
CA ILE A 31 9.04 8.54 1.71
C ILE A 31 7.83 9.42 1.41
N GLN A 32 7.33 9.42 0.17
CA GLN A 32 6.15 10.20 -0.20
C GLN A 32 4.91 9.80 0.62
N ILE A 33 4.59 8.50 0.68
CA ILE A 33 3.42 7.98 1.41
C ILE A 33 3.50 8.33 2.90
N THR A 34 4.66 8.13 3.51
CA THR A 34 4.85 8.38 4.95
C THR A 34 4.77 9.87 5.29
N LEU A 35 5.26 10.75 4.41
CA LEU A 35 5.10 12.19 4.56
C LEU A 35 3.62 12.63 4.41
N SER A 36 2.87 12.04 3.48
CA SER A 36 1.41 12.26 3.36
C SER A 36 0.65 11.80 4.59
N ASN A 37 0.95 10.60 5.09
CA ASN A 37 0.31 10.07 6.29
C ASN A 37 0.62 10.96 7.50
N LYS A 38 1.85 11.46 7.60
CA LYS A 38 2.24 12.41 8.64
C LYS A 38 1.48 13.74 8.52
N SER A 39 1.29 14.30 7.32
CA SER A 39 0.48 15.53 7.15
C SER A 39 -0.97 15.30 7.58
N TYR A 40 -1.55 14.18 7.13
CA TYR A 40 -2.90 13.78 7.49
C TYR A 40 -3.09 13.65 9.01
N ILE A 41 -2.19 12.94 9.70
CA ILE A 41 -2.24 12.77 11.17
C ILE A 41 -2.15 14.13 11.88
N PHE A 42 -1.25 15.01 11.42
CA PHE A 42 -1.10 16.33 12.00
C PHE A 42 -2.40 17.14 11.88
N HIS A 43 -3.01 17.17 10.70
CA HIS A 43 -4.25 17.90 10.48
C HIS A 43 -5.41 17.29 11.28
N LYS A 44 -5.73 16.02 11.05
CA LYS A 44 -6.92 15.36 11.62
C LYS A 44 -6.91 15.27 13.14
N TYR A 45 -5.74 15.04 13.73
CA TYR A 45 -5.65 14.70 15.14
C TYR A 45 -4.98 15.80 15.96
N VAL A 46 -3.79 16.28 15.57
CA VAL A 46 -3.03 17.26 16.39
C VAL A 46 -3.76 18.59 16.50
N GLN A 47 -4.35 19.09 15.40
CA GLN A 47 -5.05 20.38 15.41
C GLN A 47 -6.39 20.32 16.15
N HIS A 48 -7.14 19.22 16.05
CA HIS A 48 -8.49 19.11 16.58
C HIS A 48 -8.57 18.58 18.02
N TYR A 49 -7.55 17.88 18.52
CA TYR A 49 -7.59 17.36 19.89
C TYR A 49 -7.43 18.45 20.95
N LYS A 50 -8.44 18.57 21.83
CA LYS A 50 -8.38 19.44 23.01
C LYS A 50 -7.60 18.83 24.18
N SER A 51 -7.59 17.50 24.29
CA SER A 51 -6.89 16.77 25.37
C SER A 51 -5.39 16.66 25.14
N GLN A 52 -4.60 17.03 26.16
CA GLN A 52 -3.14 16.95 26.11
C GLN A 52 -2.61 15.52 25.94
N SER A 53 -3.21 14.54 26.64
CA SER A 53 -2.79 13.13 26.54
C SER A 53 -2.96 12.59 25.11
N LYS A 54 -4.08 12.90 24.44
CA LYS A 54 -4.33 12.51 23.05
C LYS A 54 -3.37 13.20 22.08
N LYS A 55 -3.07 14.48 22.31
CA LYS A 55 -2.04 15.23 21.56
C LYS A 55 -0.66 14.58 21.69
N THR A 56 -0.21 14.27 22.91
CA THR A 56 1.10 13.63 23.13
C THR A 56 1.19 12.28 22.42
N ARG A 57 0.15 11.43 22.48
CA ARG A 57 0.13 10.15 21.75
C ARG A 57 0.23 10.35 20.24
N THR A 58 -0.48 11.34 19.71
CA THR A 58 -0.46 11.69 18.28
C THR A 58 0.93 12.17 17.84
N TRP A 59 1.59 12.99 18.66
CA TRP A 59 2.98 13.38 18.44
C TRP A 59 3.94 12.17 18.45
N GLY A 60 3.68 11.18 19.30
CA GLY A 60 4.37 9.89 19.26
C GLY A 60 4.21 9.19 17.90
N CYS A 61 2.99 9.13 17.36
CA CYS A 61 2.75 8.58 16.02
C CYS A 61 3.49 9.37 14.93
N ILE A 62 3.53 10.71 15.02
CA ILE A 62 4.28 11.56 14.09
C ILE A 62 5.78 11.27 14.15
N SER A 63 6.34 11.11 15.35
CA SER A 63 7.75 10.75 15.53
C SER A 63 8.06 9.40 14.89
N GLN A 64 7.16 8.42 15.01
CA GLN A 64 7.32 7.12 14.34
C GLN A 64 7.33 7.27 12.81
N GLN A 65 6.47 8.12 12.25
CA GLN A 65 6.51 8.41 10.80
C GLN A 65 7.83 9.05 10.38
N ASP A 66 8.38 9.96 11.20
CA ASP A 66 9.70 10.54 10.94
C ASP A 66 10.82 9.49 10.93
N ASP A 67 10.80 8.54 11.87
CA ASP A 67 11.77 7.46 11.91
C ASP A 67 11.70 6.58 10.64
N ILE A 68 10.50 6.31 10.15
CA ILE A 68 10.27 5.58 8.89
C ILE A 68 10.82 6.37 7.69
N VAL A 69 10.53 7.67 7.61
CA VAL A 69 11.07 8.56 6.56
C VAL A 69 12.60 8.55 6.58
N GLN A 70 13.22 8.68 7.76
CA GLN A 70 14.68 8.67 7.90
C GLN A 70 15.28 7.32 7.51
N LYS A 71 14.63 6.20 7.84
CA LYS A 71 15.05 4.87 7.41
C LYS A 71 15.07 4.77 5.89
N HIS A 72 13.98 5.14 5.20
CA HIS A 72 13.93 5.08 3.75
C HIS A 72 14.88 6.07 3.08
N ALA A 73 15.08 7.26 3.65
CA ALA A 73 16.06 8.23 3.17
C ALA A 73 17.49 7.69 3.22
N ARG A 74 17.86 6.95 4.28
CA ARG A 74 19.17 6.29 4.38
C ARG A 74 19.36 5.21 3.31
N ILE A 75 18.33 4.39 3.08
CA ILE A 75 18.37 3.34 2.05
C ILE A 75 18.51 3.99 0.66
N TYR A 76 17.74 5.04 0.37
CA TYR A 76 17.84 5.79 -0.87
C TYR A 76 19.26 6.35 -1.09
N ALA A 77 19.83 6.98 -0.06
CA ALA A 77 21.19 7.52 -0.13
C ALA A 77 22.24 6.42 -0.41
N GLN A 78 22.06 5.22 0.14
CA GLN A 78 22.92 4.06 -0.16
C GLN A 78 22.74 3.58 -1.61
N CYS A 79 21.50 3.50 -2.10
CA CYS A 79 21.21 3.15 -3.50
C CYS A 79 21.87 4.14 -4.46
N ARG A 80 21.76 5.44 -4.20
CA ARG A 80 22.40 6.47 -5.01
C ARG A 80 23.94 6.36 -4.97
N LYS A 81 24.53 6.13 -3.80
CA LYS A 81 25.98 5.89 -3.68
C LYS A 81 26.43 4.68 -4.51
N ALA A 82 25.65 3.60 -4.50
CA ALA A 82 25.92 2.41 -5.32
C ALA A 82 25.81 2.73 -6.83
N MET A 83 24.78 3.48 -7.25
CA MET A 83 24.63 3.92 -8.65
C MET A 83 25.82 4.76 -9.13
N VAL A 84 26.32 5.68 -8.30
CA VAL A 84 27.50 6.49 -8.62
C VAL A 84 28.74 5.61 -8.79
N ARG A 85 28.93 4.61 -7.91
CA ARG A 85 30.05 3.65 -8.01
C ARG A 85 29.97 2.77 -9.27
N LEU A 86 28.77 2.49 -9.76
CA LEU A 86 28.54 1.72 -10.99
C LEU A 86 28.68 2.56 -12.27
N GLY A 87 29.01 3.86 -12.18
CA GLY A 87 29.25 4.72 -13.34
C GLY A 87 28.00 5.04 -14.15
N VAL A 88 26.87 5.27 -13.47
CA VAL A 88 25.60 5.62 -14.10
C VAL A 88 25.68 6.96 -14.86
N SER A 89 25.04 7.04 -16.04
CA SER A 89 24.92 8.24 -16.88
C SER A 89 24.37 9.46 -16.12
N SER A 90 24.84 10.66 -16.45
CA SER A 90 24.37 11.94 -15.87
C SER A 90 22.85 12.12 -15.92
N HIS A 91 22.20 11.78 -17.04
CA HIS A 91 20.74 11.84 -17.19
C HIS A 91 19.97 11.01 -16.14
N THR A 92 20.50 9.84 -15.76
CA THR A 92 19.87 9.03 -14.70
C THR A 92 20.12 9.63 -13.32
N LEU A 93 21.25 10.30 -13.10
CA LEU A 93 21.55 11.00 -11.84
C LEU A 93 20.75 12.30 -11.68
N GLU A 94 20.32 12.94 -12.76
CA GLU A 94 19.37 14.07 -12.73
C GLU A 94 18.00 13.64 -12.20
N LYS A 95 17.57 12.41 -12.52
CA LYS A 95 16.36 11.80 -11.95
C LYS A 95 16.53 11.44 -10.48
N TYR A 96 17.68 10.90 -10.09
CA TYR A 96 17.98 10.49 -8.71
C TYR A 96 18.85 11.53 -8.00
N GLN A 97 18.24 12.65 -7.63
CA GLN A 97 18.93 13.78 -6.98
C GLN A 97 19.37 13.45 -5.55
N ILE A 98 20.22 14.30 -4.98
CA ILE A 98 20.63 14.17 -3.59
C ILE A 98 19.42 14.50 -2.71
N LEU A 99 19.10 13.61 -1.78
CA LEU A 99 18.01 13.81 -0.83
C LEU A 99 18.52 14.58 0.38
N GLU A 100 18.10 15.83 0.51
CA GLU A 100 18.40 16.65 1.67
C GLU A 100 17.36 16.47 2.79
N LYS A 101 17.74 16.84 4.02
CA LYS A 101 16.79 16.81 5.15
C LYS A 101 15.62 17.78 4.96
N SER A 102 15.84 18.87 4.22
CA SER A 102 14.85 19.86 3.80
C SER A 102 13.77 19.24 2.92
N ASP A 103 14.16 18.34 2.01
CA ASP A 103 13.25 17.64 1.10
C ASP A 103 12.29 16.69 1.84
N CYS A 104 12.73 16.13 2.96
CA CYS A 104 11.95 15.24 3.81
C CYS A 104 11.06 15.98 4.83
N ARG A 105 10.89 17.31 4.74
CA ARG A 105 10.01 18.05 5.64
C ARG A 105 8.57 18.04 5.11
N VAL A 106 7.62 17.72 5.99
CA VAL A 106 6.20 17.81 5.68
C VAL A 106 5.81 19.29 5.58
N ASN A 107 5.45 19.75 4.37
CA ASN A 107 4.86 21.08 4.18
C ASN A 107 3.34 20.96 4.23
N THR A 108 2.79 20.76 5.44
CA THR A 108 1.36 20.54 5.72
C THR A 108 0.48 21.57 5.04
N GLY A 109 0.87 22.84 5.09
CA GLY A 109 0.12 23.92 4.46
C GLY A 109 -0.04 23.78 2.94
N ILE A 110 0.95 23.20 2.24
CA ILE A 110 0.88 22.98 0.79
C ILE A 110 0.00 21.76 0.50
N ILE A 111 0.22 20.64 1.17
CA ILE A 111 -0.42 19.36 0.82
C ILE A 111 -1.94 19.40 0.99
N ASP A 112 -2.43 20.07 2.03
CA ASP A 112 -3.85 20.02 2.43
C ASP A 112 -4.72 21.03 1.66
N ASP A 113 -4.21 22.23 1.37
CA ASP A 113 -4.94 23.27 0.62
C ASP A 113 -4.01 24.03 -0.35
N PRO A 114 -3.97 23.62 -1.63
CA PRO A 114 -3.27 24.34 -2.69
C PRO A 114 -3.66 25.82 -2.75
N SER A 115 -4.93 26.10 -2.45
CA SER A 115 -5.58 27.40 -2.63
C SER A 115 -5.42 28.33 -1.42
N LYS A 116 -4.88 27.85 -0.29
CA LYS A 116 -4.67 28.69 0.90
C LYS A 116 -3.71 29.86 0.57
N ARG A 117 -4.14 31.08 0.90
CA ARG A 117 -3.39 32.33 0.68
C ARG A 117 -2.03 32.23 1.38
N GLY A 118 -0.93 32.33 0.62
CA GLY A 118 0.45 32.21 1.12
C GLY A 118 1.21 30.94 0.70
N ASN A 119 0.54 29.98 0.05
CA ASN A 119 1.22 28.77 -0.50
C ASN A 119 1.67 28.92 -1.96
N ARG A 120 1.25 30.00 -2.64
CA ARG A 120 1.48 30.24 -4.08
C ARG A 120 2.97 30.30 -4.49
N ASN A 121 3.86 30.62 -3.54
CA ASN A 121 5.31 30.74 -3.78
C ASN A 121 6.13 29.59 -3.19
N LYS A 122 5.50 28.60 -2.54
CA LYS A 122 6.25 27.50 -1.92
C LYS A 122 6.45 26.39 -2.93
N VAL A 123 7.71 26.10 -3.24
CA VAL A 123 8.09 25.02 -4.17
C VAL A 123 8.14 23.69 -3.42
N LEU A 124 7.43 22.68 -3.93
CA LEU A 124 7.54 21.32 -3.40
C LEU A 124 8.95 20.77 -3.65
N PRO A 125 9.53 20.02 -2.70
CA PRO A 125 10.76 19.28 -2.94
C PRO A 125 10.71 18.44 -4.21
N TRP A 126 11.87 18.25 -4.85
CA TRP A 126 11.99 17.52 -6.12
C TRP A 126 11.46 16.08 -6.04
N ILE A 127 11.45 15.49 -4.84
CA ILE A 127 10.88 14.15 -4.60
C ILE A 127 9.41 14.04 -4.99
N TRP A 128 8.67 15.15 -5.05
CA TRP A 128 7.24 15.18 -5.37
C TRP A 128 6.94 15.42 -6.85
N GLY A 129 7.94 15.86 -7.63
CA GLY A 129 7.77 16.14 -9.05
C GLY A 129 7.69 14.85 -9.87
N LEU A 130 6.63 14.69 -10.66
CA LEU A 130 6.71 13.87 -11.88
C LEU A 130 7.72 14.55 -12.82
N GLY A 131 8.47 13.76 -13.57
CA GLY A 131 9.62 14.20 -14.35
C GLY A 131 9.39 15.46 -15.20
N ASP A 132 10.53 16.00 -15.63
CA ASP A 132 10.69 17.09 -16.59
C ASP A 132 10.47 18.47 -15.93
N GLY A 133 11.58 19.21 -15.75
CA GLY A 133 11.66 20.48 -15.02
C GLY A 133 10.88 21.67 -15.61
N LEU A 134 9.91 21.43 -16.49
CA LEU A 134 9.14 22.43 -17.24
C LEU A 134 7.88 22.91 -16.53
N ASN A 135 7.33 22.18 -15.55
CA ASN A 135 6.01 22.49 -14.99
C ASN A 135 5.99 22.67 -13.46
N LYS A 136 6.90 23.46 -12.89
CA LYS A 136 7.11 23.65 -11.44
C LYS A 136 5.91 24.18 -10.61
N GLY A 137 4.70 24.32 -11.19
CA GLY A 137 3.53 24.94 -10.53
C GLY A 137 2.21 24.15 -10.57
N LYS A 138 2.11 22.98 -11.21
CA LYS A 138 0.86 22.18 -11.31
C LYS A 138 0.85 20.89 -10.48
N HIS A 139 1.90 20.68 -9.68
CA HIS A 139 2.22 19.36 -9.11
C HIS A 139 1.33 18.88 -7.98
N LEU A 140 0.67 19.78 -7.24
CA LEU A 140 0.01 19.40 -6.01
C LEU A 140 -1.34 18.71 -6.22
N THR A 141 -2.17 19.23 -7.13
CA THR A 141 -3.45 18.59 -7.49
C THR A 141 -3.19 17.24 -8.17
N ASP A 142 -2.18 17.18 -9.03
CA ASP A 142 -1.73 15.93 -9.65
C ASP A 142 -1.17 14.95 -8.60
N PHE A 143 -0.47 15.46 -7.58
CA PHE A 143 0.04 14.65 -6.47
C PHE A 143 -1.08 14.03 -5.62
N VAL A 144 -2.04 14.83 -5.14
CA VAL A 144 -3.17 14.32 -4.33
C VAL A 144 -3.99 13.32 -5.15
N ARG A 145 -4.21 13.61 -6.44
CA ARG A 145 -4.90 12.71 -7.37
C ARG A 145 -4.12 11.41 -7.60
N LEU A 146 -2.81 11.47 -7.83
CA LEU A 146 -1.98 10.29 -8.02
C LEU A 146 -1.87 9.45 -6.75
N HIS A 147 -1.76 10.09 -5.59
CA HIS A 147 -1.76 9.38 -4.31
C HIS A 147 -3.09 8.69 -4.08
N TRP A 148 -4.21 9.39 -4.24
CA TRP A 148 -5.55 8.78 -4.16
C TRP A 148 -5.73 7.65 -5.17
N LEU A 149 -5.31 7.82 -6.43
CA LEU A 149 -5.38 6.77 -7.46
C LEU A 149 -4.55 5.54 -7.07
N ARG A 150 -3.38 5.72 -6.46
CA ARG A 150 -2.53 4.63 -5.99
C ARG A 150 -3.09 3.93 -4.77
N GLU A 151 -3.53 4.66 -3.76
CA GLU A 151 -4.20 4.09 -2.58
C GLU A 151 -5.47 3.35 -2.99
N LYS A 152 -6.20 3.89 -3.97
CA LYS A 152 -7.33 3.21 -4.62
C LYS A 152 -6.88 1.92 -5.29
N ALA A 153 -5.88 1.97 -6.18
CA ALA A 153 -5.40 0.78 -6.87
C ALA A 153 -4.87 -0.29 -5.91
N MET A 154 -4.20 0.11 -4.82
CA MET A 154 -3.75 -0.82 -3.79
C MET A 154 -4.95 -1.45 -3.09
N ARG A 155 -5.92 -0.66 -2.61
CA ARG A 155 -7.13 -1.23 -2.01
C ARG A 155 -7.86 -2.17 -2.98
N ASP A 156 -8.02 -1.77 -4.24
CA ASP A 156 -8.70 -2.54 -5.26
C ASP A 156 -7.93 -3.87 -5.54
N HIS A 157 -6.59 -3.86 -5.57
CA HIS A 157 -5.78 -5.07 -5.67
C HIS A 157 -5.91 -5.97 -4.44
N TRP A 158 -5.92 -5.42 -3.23
CA TRP A 158 -6.10 -6.22 -2.01
C TRP A 158 -7.50 -6.83 -1.95
N GLN A 159 -8.50 -6.17 -2.54
CA GLN A 159 -9.84 -6.71 -2.72
C GLN A 159 -9.85 -7.88 -3.72
N GLU A 160 -9.15 -7.75 -4.84
CA GLU A 160 -8.96 -8.84 -5.81
C GLU A 160 -8.23 -10.02 -5.15
N ASP A 161 -7.09 -9.77 -4.49
CA ASP A 161 -6.29 -10.77 -3.78
C ASP A 161 -7.12 -11.53 -2.74
N LEU A 162 -7.93 -10.82 -1.96
CA LEU A 162 -8.81 -11.45 -0.98
C LEU A 162 -9.83 -12.38 -1.66
N THR A 163 -10.41 -11.92 -2.77
CA THR A 163 -11.35 -12.73 -3.56
C THR A 163 -10.66 -13.98 -4.12
N PHE A 164 -9.43 -13.83 -4.64
CA PHE A 164 -8.64 -14.96 -5.12
C PHE A 164 -8.30 -15.94 -4.01
N ILE A 165 -7.86 -15.49 -2.84
CA ILE A 165 -7.49 -16.35 -1.71
C ILE A 165 -8.69 -17.16 -1.24
N ILE A 166 -9.87 -16.55 -1.13
CA ILE A 166 -11.10 -17.26 -0.73
C ILE A 166 -11.43 -18.36 -1.76
N ASN A 167 -11.38 -18.02 -3.05
CA ASN A 167 -11.61 -19.01 -4.11
C ASN A 167 -10.53 -20.10 -4.13
N GLU A 168 -9.27 -19.75 -3.87
CA GLU A 168 -8.14 -20.68 -3.83
C GLU A 168 -8.27 -21.67 -2.68
N MET A 169 -8.74 -21.24 -1.50
CA MET A 169 -9.05 -22.14 -0.37
C MET A 169 -10.07 -23.22 -0.78
N ASP A 170 -11.11 -22.84 -1.52
CA ASP A 170 -12.12 -23.78 -2.01
C ASP A 170 -11.55 -24.68 -3.12
N TRP A 171 -10.75 -24.12 -4.04
CA TRP A 171 -10.09 -24.88 -5.10
C TRP A 171 -9.10 -25.91 -4.56
N VAL A 172 -8.34 -25.59 -3.50
CA VAL A 172 -7.41 -26.54 -2.87
C VAL A 172 -8.17 -27.72 -2.26
N CYS A 173 -9.29 -27.47 -1.58
CA CYS A 173 -10.14 -28.55 -1.05
C CYS A 173 -10.69 -29.44 -2.17
N ASN A 174 -11.18 -28.83 -3.25
CA ASN A 174 -11.70 -29.54 -4.41
C ASN A 174 -10.61 -30.35 -5.13
N TYR A 175 -9.40 -29.81 -5.23
CA TYR A 175 -8.25 -30.50 -5.82
C TYR A 175 -7.88 -31.76 -5.02
N PHE A 176 -7.86 -31.68 -3.68
CA PHE A 176 -7.62 -32.85 -2.84
C PHE A 176 -8.73 -33.89 -2.94
N ASN A 177 -10.01 -33.46 -2.95
CA ASN A 177 -11.13 -34.36 -3.17
C ASN A 177 -11.05 -35.06 -4.53
N TYR A 178 -10.74 -34.32 -5.60
CA TYR A 178 -10.56 -34.86 -6.94
C TYR A 178 -9.48 -35.95 -6.99
N HIS A 179 -8.33 -35.72 -6.33
CA HIS A 179 -7.29 -36.73 -6.22
C HIS A 179 -7.71 -37.93 -5.39
N GLY A 180 -8.42 -37.71 -4.27
CA GLY A 180 -9.03 -38.78 -3.48
C GLY A 180 -9.96 -39.65 -4.31
N ASP A 181 -10.85 -39.05 -5.11
CA ASP A 181 -11.78 -39.74 -6.00
C ASP A 181 -11.05 -40.49 -7.13
N SER A 182 -9.97 -39.91 -7.65
CA SER A 182 -9.12 -40.54 -8.67
C SER A 182 -8.46 -41.80 -8.12
N TRP A 183 -7.93 -41.74 -6.90
CA TRP A 183 -7.35 -42.90 -6.22
C TRP A 183 -8.41 -43.92 -5.80
N ARG A 184 -9.59 -43.48 -5.37
CA ARG A 184 -10.73 -44.36 -5.08
C ARG A 184 -11.14 -45.17 -6.30
N ARG A 185 -11.32 -44.52 -7.46
CA ARG A 185 -11.62 -45.19 -8.73
C ARG A 185 -10.55 -46.22 -9.10
N ARG A 186 -9.27 -45.92 -8.85
CA ARG A 186 -8.17 -46.87 -9.06
C ARG A 186 -8.21 -48.06 -8.10
N ALA A 187 -8.65 -47.85 -6.85
CA ALA A 187 -8.80 -48.91 -5.86
C ALA A 187 -9.99 -49.83 -6.16
N GLU A 188 -11.06 -49.30 -6.76
CA GLU A 188 -12.24 -50.07 -7.21
C GLU A 188 -11.94 -50.96 -8.42
N HIS A 189 -10.95 -50.60 -9.23
CA HIS A 189 -10.44 -51.47 -10.29
C HIS A 189 -9.55 -52.59 -9.71
N HIS A 190 -9.63 -53.77 -10.31
CA HIS A 190 -8.94 -54.97 -9.80
C HIS A 190 -7.42 -54.74 -9.73
N SER A 191 -6.90 -54.64 -8.50
CA SER A 191 -5.48 -54.52 -8.25
C SER A 191 -4.79 -55.89 -8.44
N PRO A 192 -3.61 -55.98 -9.07
CA PRO A 192 -2.97 -57.26 -9.37
C PRO A 192 -2.44 -57.98 -8.14
N THR A 193 -2.10 -57.24 -7.08
CA THR A 193 -1.60 -57.81 -5.83
C THR A 193 -2.20 -57.12 -4.59
N PRO A 194 -2.26 -57.79 -3.44
CA PRO A 194 -2.75 -57.21 -2.19
C PRO A 194 -1.99 -55.95 -1.75
N GLY A 195 -0.70 -55.83 -2.11
CA GLY A 195 0.10 -54.64 -1.81
C GLY A 195 -0.33 -53.39 -2.60
N HIS A 196 -0.76 -53.56 -3.86
CA HIS A 196 -1.29 -52.46 -4.66
C HIS A 196 -2.63 -51.97 -4.09
N GLU A 197 -3.48 -52.89 -3.64
CA GLU A 197 -4.74 -52.57 -2.98
C GLU A 197 -4.51 -51.74 -1.70
N ALA A 198 -3.62 -52.20 -0.82
CA ALA A 198 -3.26 -51.46 0.40
C ALA A 198 -2.67 -50.07 0.09
N TYR A 199 -1.81 -49.95 -0.92
CA TYR A 199 -1.23 -48.66 -1.30
C TYR A 199 -2.27 -47.68 -1.84
N THR A 200 -3.16 -48.12 -2.73
CA THR A 200 -4.22 -47.26 -3.26
C THR A 200 -5.20 -46.82 -2.16
N ALA A 201 -5.52 -47.71 -1.22
CA ALA A 201 -6.32 -47.37 -0.04
C ALA A 201 -5.64 -46.31 0.85
N CYS A 202 -4.33 -46.44 1.10
CA CYS A 202 -3.56 -45.43 1.84
C CYS A 202 -3.53 -44.07 1.12
N GLN A 203 -3.33 -44.05 -0.20
CA GLN A 203 -3.33 -42.81 -0.98
C GLN A 203 -4.71 -42.14 -0.93
N CYS A 204 -5.78 -42.91 -1.15
CA CYS A 204 -7.17 -42.46 -1.04
C CYS A 204 -7.44 -41.81 0.33
N HIS A 205 -7.07 -42.50 1.41
CA HIS A 205 -7.22 -41.99 2.77
C HIS A 205 -6.45 -40.68 3.00
N MET A 206 -5.19 -40.62 2.57
CA MET A 206 -4.33 -39.43 2.71
C MET A 206 -4.94 -38.19 2.03
N TRP A 207 -5.41 -38.32 0.78
CA TRP A 207 -5.99 -37.19 0.05
C TRP A 207 -7.28 -36.67 0.69
N TYR A 208 -8.17 -37.57 1.14
CA TYR A 208 -9.37 -37.14 1.87
C TYR A 208 -9.05 -36.54 3.24
N TYR A 209 -8.00 -37.03 3.90
CA TYR A 209 -7.53 -36.45 5.15
C TYR A 209 -7.02 -35.01 4.94
N PHE A 210 -6.25 -34.76 3.88
CA PHE A 210 -5.85 -33.41 3.50
C PHE A 210 -7.06 -32.52 3.18
N ALA A 211 -8.02 -33.01 2.40
CA ALA A 211 -9.24 -32.26 2.08
C ALA A 211 -10.01 -31.85 3.33
N ARG A 212 -10.24 -32.80 4.26
CA ARG A 212 -10.95 -32.54 5.52
C ARG A 212 -10.20 -31.55 6.40
N THR A 213 -8.89 -31.74 6.55
CA THR A 213 -8.05 -30.90 7.42
C THR A 213 -7.98 -29.48 6.86
N ALA A 214 -7.71 -29.32 5.55
CA ALA A 214 -7.68 -28.02 4.89
C ALA A 214 -9.03 -27.31 4.99
N HIS A 215 -10.13 -28.00 4.73
CA HIS A 215 -11.48 -27.43 4.88
C HIS A 215 -11.72 -26.92 6.30
N THR A 216 -11.40 -27.72 7.34
CA THR A 216 -11.58 -27.28 8.73
C THR A 216 -10.74 -26.04 9.07
N GLN A 217 -9.47 -26.01 8.65
CA GLN A 217 -8.58 -24.88 8.92
C GLN A 217 -8.99 -23.62 8.13
N PHE A 218 -9.42 -23.77 6.88
CA PHE A 218 -9.86 -22.65 6.06
C PHE A 218 -11.18 -22.06 6.56
N GLU A 219 -12.15 -22.89 6.98
CA GLU A 219 -13.38 -22.39 7.59
C GLU A 219 -13.09 -21.68 8.92
N GLU A 220 -12.19 -22.22 9.74
CA GLU A 220 -11.74 -21.53 10.97
C GLU A 220 -11.09 -20.17 10.66
N ALA A 221 -10.21 -20.10 9.65
CA ALA A 221 -9.58 -18.86 9.22
C ALA A 221 -10.60 -17.84 8.67
N LYS A 222 -11.57 -18.28 7.87
CA LYS A 222 -12.68 -17.45 7.37
C LYS A 222 -13.53 -16.90 8.52
N LEU A 223 -13.78 -17.69 9.57
CA LEU A 223 -14.57 -17.30 10.75
C LEU A 223 -13.81 -16.39 11.72
N MET A 224 -12.54 -16.68 12.02
CA MET A 224 -11.70 -15.84 12.90
C MET A 224 -11.45 -14.47 12.30
N HIS A 225 -11.38 -14.39 10.97
CA HIS A 225 -11.14 -13.16 10.23
C HIS A 225 -12.38 -12.69 9.49
N LEU A 226 -13.58 -12.92 10.03
CA LEU A 226 -14.84 -12.42 9.45
C LEU A 226 -14.73 -10.89 9.27
N HIS A 227 -14.34 -10.46 8.07
CA HIS A 227 -13.92 -9.08 7.89
C HIS A 227 -15.17 -8.24 7.67
N PRO A 228 -15.43 -7.18 8.46
CA PRO A 228 -16.51 -6.23 8.20
C PRO A 228 -16.45 -5.57 6.81
N ILE A 229 -15.34 -5.75 6.06
CA ILE A 229 -15.19 -5.27 4.68
C ILE A 229 -16.15 -6.00 3.73
N LEU A 230 -16.50 -7.27 3.96
CA LEU A 230 -17.47 -7.95 3.08
C LEU A 230 -18.92 -7.51 3.32
N ALA A 231 -19.24 -6.97 4.50
CA ALA A 231 -20.57 -6.44 4.82
C ALA A 231 -20.71 -4.93 4.48
N ASP A 232 -19.65 -4.14 4.68
CA ASP A 232 -19.67 -2.68 4.50
C ASP A 232 -19.26 -2.22 3.08
N PHE A 233 -18.61 -3.05 2.27
CA PHE A 233 -18.22 -2.68 0.90
C PHE A 233 -19.26 -3.07 -0.14
N GLN A 234 -20.50 -2.62 0.05
CA GLN A 234 -21.38 -2.41 -1.09
C GLN A 234 -20.82 -1.25 -1.93
N VAL A 235 -20.05 -1.61 -2.94
CA VAL A 235 -19.62 -0.74 -4.04
C VAL A 235 -20.88 -0.29 -4.79
N ASN A 236 -21.49 0.78 -4.29
CA ASN A 236 -22.43 1.72 -4.92
C ASN A 236 -23.33 2.37 -3.85
N ARG A 237 -22.75 2.87 -2.76
CA ARG A 237 -23.39 4.00 -2.08
C ARG A 237 -23.33 5.17 -3.07
N SER A 238 -24.46 5.41 -3.73
CA SER A 238 -24.70 6.47 -4.71
C SER A 238 -23.93 7.72 -4.34
N THR A 239 -23.28 8.34 -5.30
CA THR A 239 -22.61 9.66 -5.21
C THR A 239 -23.47 10.76 -4.55
N LYS A 240 -24.78 10.53 -4.37
CA LYS A 240 -25.68 11.37 -3.57
C LYS A 240 -25.29 11.48 -2.10
N ASP A 241 -24.91 10.38 -1.43
CA ASP A 241 -24.63 10.40 0.02
C ASP A 241 -23.41 11.26 0.39
N PHE A 242 -22.43 11.37 -0.51
CA PHE A 242 -21.25 12.22 -0.31
C PHE A 242 -21.54 13.70 -0.57
N GLN A 243 -22.48 13.98 -1.49
CA GLN A 243 -22.97 15.33 -1.77
C GLN A 243 -23.86 15.84 -0.62
N ASP A 244 -24.66 14.96 -0.03
CA ASP A 244 -25.56 15.28 1.08
C ASP A 244 -24.79 15.56 2.39
N LEU A 245 -23.67 14.86 2.63
CA LEU A 245 -22.74 15.18 3.72
C LEU A 245 -22.02 16.53 3.55
N LEU A 246 -21.74 16.95 2.32
CA LEU A 246 -21.16 18.27 2.05
C LEU A 246 -22.21 19.39 2.16
N ASN A 247 -23.47 19.08 1.89
CA ASN A 247 -24.58 20.03 2.01
C ASN A 247 -25.05 20.21 3.47
N SER A 248 -24.98 19.16 4.32
CA SER A 248 -25.37 19.29 5.74
C SER A 248 -24.42 20.17 6.54
N ASP A 249 -23.11 20.12 6.26
CA ASP A 249 -22.11 20.97 6.92
C ASP A 249 -22.22 22.46 6.55
N SER A 250 -22.96 22.78 5.48
CA SER A 250 -23.22 24.16 5.03
C SER A 250 -24.43 24.79 5.71
N GLU A 251 -25.44 24.00 6.12
CA GLU A 251 -26.64 24.49 6.80
C GLU A 251 -26.38 24.81 8.29
N ASP A 252 -25.53 24.03 8.95
CA ASP A 252 -25.17 24.23 10.37
C ASP A 252 -24.39 25.53 10.64
N GLN A 253 -23.76 26.12 9.60
CA GLN A 253 -23.08 27.41 9.72
C GLN A 253 -24.01 28.62 9.52
N GLN A 254 -25.18 28.46 8.91
CA GLN A 254 -26.15 29.56 8.72
C GLN A 254 -27.08 29.74 9.93
N SER A 255 -27.36 28.67 10.68
CA SER A 255 -28.22 28.73 11.88
C SER A 255 -27.56 29.39 13.09
N GLN A 256 -26.23 29.50 13.15
CA GLN A 256 -25.53 30.18 14.26
C GLN A 256 -25.40 31.71 14.09
N SER A 257 -25.70 32.25 12.91
CA SER A 257 -25.62 33.70 12.63
C SER A 257 -26.92 34.48 12.89
N SER A 258 -28.03 33.83 13.27
CA SER A 258 -29.34 34.49 13.43
C SER A 258 -29.85 34.60 14.89
N SER A 259 -29.07 34.20 15.89
CA SER A 259 -29.51 34.14 17.31
C SER A 259 -28.83 35.19 18.21
N GLY A 260 -28.67 36.42 17.72
CA GLY A 260 -27.97 37.47 18.49
C GLY A 260 -28.40 38.89 18.16
N ALA A 261 -29.70 39.18 18.29
CA ALA A 261 -30.22 40.53 18.48
C ALA A 261 -31.59 40.43 19.18
N GLU A 262 -31.88 41.37 20.10
CA GLU A 262 -33.02 41.46 21.05
C GLU A 262 -32.75 40.69 22.37
N ASP A 263 -32.70 41.27 23.57
CA ASP A 263 -33.12 42.57 24.11
C ASP A 263 -32.31 42.88 25.40
N ASP A 264 -32.08 44.17 25.71
CA ASP A 264 -32.33 44.75 27.06
C ASP A 264 -31.94 46.25 27.13
N VAL A 265 -32.99 47.07 27.36
CA VAL A 265 -33.11 48.39 28.01
C VAL A 265 -32.30 49.60 27.51
#